data_AF-A0A519EMT1-F1
#
_entry.id   AF-A0A519EMT1-F1
#
_cell.length_a   1.000
_cell.length_b   1.000
_cell.length_c   1.000
_cell.angle_alpha   90.00
_cell.angle_beta   90.00
_cell.angle_gamma   90.00
#
_symmetry.space_group_name_H-M   'P 1'
#
loop_
_entity.id
_entity.type
_entity.pdbx_description
1 polymer ?
#
loop_
_entity_poly.entity_id
_entity_poly.type
_entity_poly.pdbx_seq_one_letter_code
_entity_poly.pdbx_strand_id
1 'polypeptide(L)'
;MMRVLVDTSVWVRHFPQHDEALTELLGLDRVAIPPMVFGELACGTLPSRSGTLAEIGRLDSTLLTKGSALWTLDRRLAELAERFGVLHHSSVVR
;
A
#
# COMPACT_ATOMS: atom_id res chain seq x y z
N MET A 1 -17.16 -0.61 -3.25
CA MET A 1 -15.96 -0.15 -3.99
C MET A 1 -14.76 -0.88 -3.39
N MET A 2 -13.91 -1.50 -4.20
CA MET A 2 -12.76 -2.28 -3.71
C MET A 2 -11.62 -1.33 -3.34
N ARG A 3 -11.13 -1.42 -2.09
CA ARG A 3 -9.92 -0.72 -1.61
C ARG A 3 -8.73 -1.66 -1.68
N VAL A 4 -7.55 -1.11 -1.93
CA VAL A 4 -6.27 -1.83 -1.92
C VAL A 4 -5.50 -1.40 -0.68
N LEU A 5 -5.33 -2.32 0.26
CA LEU A 5 -4.46 -2.14 1.41
C LEU A 5 -3.03 -2.29 0.93
N VAL A 6 -2.25 -1.24 1.05
CA VAL A 6 -0.86 -1.21 0.58
C VAL A 6 0.07 -1.46 1.76
N ASP A 7 0.83 -2.55 1.68
CA ASP A 7 1.84 -2.95 2.65
C ASP A 7 3.12 -2.10 2.56
N THR A 8 3.91 -2.07 3.63
CA THR A 8 5.18 -1.33 3.74
C THR A 8 6.15 -1.67 2.60
N SER A 9 6.22 -2.93 2.18
CA SER A 9 7.11 -3.37 1.11
C SER A 9 6.86 -2.64 -0.22
N VAL A 10 5.60 -2.33 -0.55
CA VAL A 10 5.23 -1.59 -1.75
C VAL A 10 5.64 -0.12 -1.62
N TRP A 11 5.41 0.50 -0.46
CA TRP A 11 5.83 1.87 -0.17
C TRP A 11 7.35 2.04 -0.27
N VAL A 12 8.12 1.09 0.29
CA VAL A 12 9.59 1.08 0.22
C VAL A 12 10.08 1.01 -1.22
N ARG A 13 9.38 0.28 -2.12
CA ARG A 13 9.68 0.30 -3.57
C ARG A 13 9.29 1.62 -4.22
N HIS A 14 8.16 2.20 -3.83
CA HIS A 14 7.61 3.39 -4.47
C HIS A 14 8.47 4.63 -4.24
N PHE A 15 8.95 4.89 -3.01
CA PHE A 15 9.67 6.15 -2.74
C PHE A 15 10.95 6.35 -3.58
N PRO A 16 11.76 5.31 -3.86
CA PRO A 16 12.95 5.48 -4.70
C PRO A 16 12.68 5.41 -6.21
N GLN A 17 11.62 4.72 -6.65
CA GLN A 17 11.44 4.34 -8.07
C GLN A 17 10.14 4.82 -8.72
N HIS A 18 9.26 5.53 -7.99
CA HIS A 18 7.92 5.94 -8.43
C HIS A 18 7.14 4.80 -9.10
N ASP A 19 6.46 4.00 -8.28
CA ASP A 19 5.57 2.94 -8.77
C ASP A 19 4.32 3.52 -9.45
N GLU A 20 4.20 3.33 -10.77
CA GLU A 20 3.09 3.86 -11.58
C GLU A 20 1.73 3.30 -11.16
N ALA A 21 1.65 2.00 -10.86
CA ALA A 21 0.40 1.39 -10.40
C ALA A 21 -0.05 1.97 -9.05
N LEU A 22 0.89 2.20 -8.13
CA LEU A 22 0.54 2.86 -6.87
C LEU A 22 0.09 4.30 -7.10
N THR A 23 0.73 5.01 -8.03
CA THR A 23 0.35 6.38 -8.39
C THR A 23 -1.07 6.44 -8.96
N GLU A 24 -1.43 5.51 -9.84
CA GLU A 24 -2.79 5.40 -10.38
C GLU A 24 -3.81 5.11 -9.27
N LEU A 25 -3.53 4.14 -8.38
CA LEU A 25 -4.44 3.83 -7.27
C LEU A 25 -4.62 5.00 -6.30
N LEU A 26 -3.56 5.78 -6.05
CA LEU A 26 -3.63 7.00 -5.25
C LEU A 26 -4.52 8.05 -5.93
N GLY A 27 -4.35 8.29 -7.24
CA GLY A 27 -5.17 9.24 -7.99
C GLY A 27 -6.65 8.85 -8.12
N LEU A 28 -6.98 7.57 -7.91
CA LEU A 28 -8.34 7.04 -7.90
C LEU A 28 -8.94 6.91 -6.50
N ASP A 29 -8.25 7.40 -5.46
CA ASP A 29 -8.63 7.22 -4.06
C ASP A 29 -8.90 5.75 -3.71
N ARG A 30 -8.13 4.79 -4.24
CA ARG A 30 -8.34 3.34 -3.96
C ARG A 30 -7.37 2.77 -2.95
N VAL A 31 -6.38 3.54 -2.52
CA VAL A 31 -5.39 3.12 -1.52
C VAL A 31 -5.94 3.28 -0.11
N ALA A 32 -5.77 2.24 0.70
CA ALA A 32 -5.91 2.27 2.14
C ALA A 32 -4.57 1.91 2.80
N ILE A 33 -4.30 2.51 3.96
CA ILE A 33 -3.09 2.23 4.73
C ILE A 33 -3.46 1.65 6.10
N PRO A 34 -3.04 0.41 6.42
CA PRO A 34 -3.21 -0.12 7.76
C PRO A 34 -2.47 0.72 8.80
N PRO A 35 -3.02 0.95 10.01
CA PRO A 35 -2.36 1.75 11.05
C PRO A 35 -0.94 1.30 11.39
N MET A 36 -0.67 -0.02 11.35
CA MET A 36 0.67 -0.57 11.59
C MET A 36 1.65 -0.18 10.47
N VAL A 37 1.23 -0.23 9.20
CA VAL A 37 2.06 0.18 8.06
C VAL A 37 2.39 1.67 8.15
N PHE A 38 1.42 2.51 8.52
CA PHE A 38 1.68 3.94 8.77
C PHE A 38 2.75 4.13 9.85
N GLY A 39 2.69 3.36 10.94
CA GLY A 39 3.70 3.36 11.99
C GLY A 39 5.09 2.95 11.50
N GLU A 40 5.18 1.91 10.68
CA GLU A 40 6.45 1.47 10.08
C GLU A 40 7.07 2.57 9.19
N LEU A 41 6.27 3.21 8.34
CA LEU A 41 6.70 4.34 7.53
C LEU A 41 7.11 5.54 8.37
N ALA A 42 6.38 5.81 9.46
CA ALA A 42 6.73 6.86 10.40
C ALA A 42 8.07 6.57 11.10
N CYS A 43 8.44 5.32 11.33
CA CYS A 43 9.75 4.95 11.88
C CYS A 43 10.87 4.95 10.83
N GLY A 44 10.55 4.88 9.54
CA GLY A 44 11.52 4.80 8.45
C GLY A 44 12.03 6.16 7.92
N THR A 45 12.92 6.08 6.92
CA THR A 45 13.42 7.23 6.17
C THR A 45 12.47 7.55 5.02
N LEU A 46 11.90 8.75 5.02
CA LEU A 46 10.98 9.22 4.00
C LEU A 46 11.53 10.50 3.32
N PRO A 47 11.33 10.68 2.01
CA PRO A 47 11.58 11.96 1.36
C PRO A 47 10.64 13.02 1.97
N SER A 48 11.10 14.27 2.12
CA SER A 48 10.28 15.37 2.65
C SER A 48 9.39 14.96 3.83
N ARG A 49 9.98 14.25 4.81
CA ARG A 49 9.32 13.42 5.83
C ARG A 49 7.98 13.95 6.35
N SER A 50 7.95 15.20 6.84
CA SER A 50 6.75 15.79 7.41
C SER A 50 5.62 15.93 6.38
N GLY A 51 5.94 16.32 5.15
CA GLY A 51 4.98 16.43 4.05
C GLY A 51 4.45 15.06 3.64
N THR A 52 5.34 14.09 3.43
CA THR A 52 4.93 12.73 3.03
C THR A 52 4.06 12.06 4.09
N LEU A 53 4.37 12.19 5.38
CA LEU A 53 3.50 11.66 6.44
C LEU A 53 2.15 12.37 6.50
N ALA A 54 2.11 13.69 6.26
CA ALA A 54 0.85 14.42 6.21
C ALA A 54 -0.05 13.96 5.06
N GLU A 55 0.51 13.70 3.88
CA GLU A 55 -0.25 13.15 2.74
C GLU A 55 -0.73 11.72 3.00
N ILE A 56 0.17 10.85 3.46
CA ILE A 56 -0.18 9.45 3.77
C ILE A 56 -1.23 9.39 4.89
N GLY A 57 -1.17 10.29 5.87
CA GLY A 57 -2.15 10.40 6.95
C GLY A 57 -3.56 10.80 6.50
N ARG A 58 -3.74 11.24 5.24
CA ARG A 58 -5.06 11.50 4.65
C ARG A 58 -5.67 10.26 3.97
N LEU A 59 -4.87 9.22 3.75
CA LEU A 59 -5.37 7.97 3.18
C LEU A 59 -6.31 7.27 4.15
N ASP A 60 -7.20 6.44 3.61
CA ASP A 60 -8.17 5.70 4.41
C ASP A 60 -7.44 4.72 5.34
N SER A 61 -7.58 4.93 6.65
CA SER A 61 -6.94 4.09 7.66
C SER A 61 -7.88 2.94 8.03
N THR A 62 -7.82 1.86 7.25
CA THR A 62 -8.67 0.68 7.48
C THR A 62 -7.87 -0.53 7.90
N LEU A 63 -8.47 -1.35 8.77
CA LEU A 63 -8.08 -2.75 8.91
C LEU A 63 -8.57 -3.52 7.68
N LEU A 64 -8.10 -4.75 7.49
CA LEU A 64 -8.61 -5.65 6.44
C LEU A 64 -10.14 -5.74 6.53
N THR A 65 -10.81 -5.02 5.64
CA THR A 65 -12.28 -4.98 5.55
C THR A 65 -12.74 -5.92 4.46
N LYS A 66 -13.97 -6.42 4.58
CA LYS A 66 -14.53 -7.33 3.57
C LYS A 66 -14.60 -6.63 2.21
N GLY A 67 -14.09 -7.28 1.17
CA GLY A 67 -14.04 -6.73 -0.19
C GLY A 67 -12.84 -5.81 -0.46
N SER A 68 -11.84 -5.80 0.44
CA SER A 68 -10.54 -5.19 0.21
C SER A 68 -9.51 -6.20 -0.31
N ALA A 69 -8.52 -5.73 -1.06
CA ALA A 69 -7.39 -6.54 -1.52
C ALA A 69 -6.09 -6.06 -0.85
N LEU A 70 -5.15 -6.95 -0.59
CA LEU A 70 -3.82 -6.66 -0.06
C LEU A 70 -2.81 -6.61 -1.20
N TRP A 71 -2.06 -5.51 -1.29
CA TRP A 71 -0.90 -5.41 -2.15
C TRP A 71 0.38 -5.44 -1.32
N THR A 72 1.19 -6.46 -1.53
CA THR A 72 2.49 -6.66 -0.88
C THR A 72 3.51 -7.18 -1.87
N LEU A 73 4.79 -6.89 -1.62
CA LEU A 73 5.93 -7.49 -2.31
C LEU A 73 6.64 -8.55 -1.45
N ASP A 74 6.18 -8.77 -0.22
CA ASP A 74 6.64 -9.88 0.59
C ASP A 74 6.05 -11.19 0.05
N ARG A 75 6.92 -12.15 -0.26
CA ARG A 75 6.54 -13.40 -0.93
C ARG A 75 5.61 -14.25 -0.06
N ARG A 76 5.90 -14.36 1.24
CA ARG A 76 5.12 -15.20 2.15
C ARG A 76 3.74 -14.59 2.40
N LEU A 77 3.70 -13.27 2.53
CA LEU A 77 2.44 -12.56 2.69
C LEU A 77 1.62 -12.60 1.40
N ALA A 78 2.25 -12.51 0.23
CA ALA A 78 1.58 -12.66 -1.06
C ALA A 78 0.97 -14.06 -1.23
N GLU A 79 1.72 -15.12 -0.91
CA GLU A 79 1.20 -16.50 -0.94
C GLU A 79 -0.01 -16.68 -0.02
N LEU A 80 0.02 -16.08 1.19
CA LEU A 80 -1.13 -16.12 2.10
C LEU A 80 -2.31 -15.32 1.53
N ALA A 81 -2.08 -14.11 1.02
CA ALA A 81 -3.12 -13.28 0.43
C ALA A 81 -3.79 -13.97 -0.76
N GLU A 82 -3.03 -14.68 -1.59
CA GLU A 82 -3.53 -15.47 -2.71
C GLU A 82 -4.40 -16.63 -2.21
N ARG A 83 -3.93 -17.38 -1.20
CA ARG A 83 -4.72 -18.45 -0.56
C ARG A 83 -6.05 -17.97 0.01
N PHE A 84 -6.12 -16.73 0.48
CA PHE A 84 -7.34 -16.12 0.99
C PHE A 84 -8.15 -15.36 -0.10
N GLY A 85 -7.69 -15.34 -1.35
CA GLY A 85 -8.37 -14.67 -2.46
C GLY A 85 -8.41 -13.15 -2.33
N VAL A 86 -7.47 -12.57 -1.59
CA VAL A 86 -7.37 -11.12 -1.33
C VAL A 86 -6.11 -10.49 -1.92
N LEU A 87 -5.28 -11.23 -2.65
CA LEU A 87 -4.09 -10.64 -3.29
C LEU A 87 -4.49 -9.64 -4.37
N HIS A 88 -3.94 -8.43 -4.29
CA HIS A 88 -3.97 -7.47 -5.38
C HIS A 88 -2.82 -7.75 -6.35
N HIS A 89 -3.16 -8.10 -7.59
CA HIS A 89 -2.21 -8.23 -8.67
C HIS A 89 -2.10 -6.89 -9.40
N SER A 90 -0.98 -6.18 -9.23
CA SER A 90 -0.67 -5.03 -10.08
C SER A 90 -0.39 -5.52 -11.50
N SER A 91 -1.11 -4.98 -12.48
CA SER A 91 -0.95 -5.32 -13.89
C SER A 91 0.19 -4.57 -14.57
N VAL A 92 1.08 -3.91 -13.83
CA VAL A 92 2.25 -3.25 -14.42
C VAL A 92 3.28 -4.32 -14.74
N VAL A 93 3.11 -4.86 -15.94
CA VAL A 93 4.12 -5.57 -16.72
C VAL A 93 5.40 -4.73 -16.71
N ARG A 94 6.50 -5.31 -16.24
CA ARG A 94 7.83 -4.92 -16.72
C ARG A 94 8.13 -5.71 -17.99
#